data_AF-A0A372R6X3-F1
#
_entry.id   AF-A0A372R6X3-F1
#
_cell.length_a   1.000
_cell.length_b   1.000
_cell.length_c   1.000
_cell.angle_alpha   90.00
_cell.angle_beta   90.00
_cell.angle_gamma   90.00
#
_symmetry.space_group_name_H-M   'P 1'
#
loop_
_entity.id
_entity.type
_entity.pdbx_description
1 polymer ?
#
loop_
_entity_poly.entity_id
_entity_poly.type
_entity_poly.pdbx_seq_one_letter_code
_entity_poly.pdbx_strand_id
1 'polypeptide(L)'
;MCTASDDLNCQYYYRKVAREERLPLSSWATLSNYSYILSENSYLFRVSVGNYNSISDDEYNNPLISSTLMKDRTLVLTWDIETYSSLGLGNFPTAQSDESNVFMICMSVHWKDNPNPLKQICLVDVETAPDPRWITIICGNQVNLLKAFALCWKLLAPDIQIGFNDSQYDWRFIVEKAKKLGVLE
;
A
#
# COMPACT_ATOMS: atom_id res chain seq x y z
N MET A 1 35.29 13.24 4.58
CA MET A 1 34.53 12.58 3.51
C MET A 1 34.04 11.27 4.10
N CYS A 2 32.80 11.20 4.58
CA CYS A 2 32.25 9.94 5.09
C CYS A 2 31.96 9.05 3.89
N THR A 3 32.54 7.85 3.88
CA THR A 3 32.18 6.82 2.93
C THR A 3 30.93 6.10 3.45
N ALA A 4 30.26 5.32 2.59
CA ALA A 4 29.18 4.43 3.02
C ALA A 4 29.64 3.29 3.97
N SER A 5 30.90 3.31 4.44
CA SER A 5 31.42 2.46 5.51
C SER A 5 31.27 3.10 6.89
N ASP A 6 31.02 4.41 6.96
CA ASP A 6 30.92 5.18 8.21
C ASP A 6 29.49 5.21 8.77
N ASP A 7 28.67 4.20 8.42
CA ASP A 7 27.27 3.99 8.80
C ASP A 7 27.12 3.67 10.30
N LEU A 8 27.51 4.61 11.16
CA LEU A 8 27.37 4.57 12.61
C LEU A 8 25.94 4.91 13.08
N ASN A 9 25.04 5.26 12.14
CA ASN A 9 23.65 5.61 12.42
C ASN A 9 22.72 4.47 11.99
N CYS A 10 21.78 4.08 12.87
CA CYS A 10 20.79 3.02 12.62
C CYS A 10 19.93 3.24 11.37
N GLN A 11 19.85 4.47 10.86
CA GLN A 11 19.11 4.84 9.65
C GLN A 11 19.59 4.11 8.37
N TYR A 12 20.87 3.74 8.30
CA TYR A 12 21.46 3.10 7.10
C TYR A 12 21.87 1.65 7.32
N TYR A 13 21.60 1.10 8.52
CA TYR A 13 22.03 -0.24 8.91
C TYR A 13 21.57 -1.30 7.90
N TYR A 14 20.32 -1.24 7.43
CA TYR A 14 19.80 -2.21 6.46
C TYR A 14 20.56 -2.20 5.13
N ARG A 15 20.99 -1.02 4.66
CA ARG A 15 21.77 -0.88 3.40
C ARG A 15 23.15 -1.46 3.56
N LYS A 16 23.79 -1.22 4.72
CA LYS A 16 25.10 -1.80 5.04
C LYS A 16 25.02 -3.32 5.04
N VAL A 17 24.10 -3.89 5.81
CA VAL A 17 23.92 -5.36 5.89
C VAL A 17 23.61 -5.93 4.51
N ALA A 18 22.65 -5.35 3.77
CA ALA A 18 22.30 -5.82 2.44
C ALA A 18 23.50 -5.79 1.47
N ARG A 19 24.38 -4.79 1.57
CA ARG A 19 25.59 -4.69 0.74
C ARG A 19 26.65 -5.70 1.14
N GLU A 20 26.96 -5.80 2.44
CA GLU A 20 28.01 -6.68 2.97
C GLU A 20 27.65 -8.17 2.75
N GLU A 21 26.39 -8.50 2.96
CA GLU A 21 25.85 -9.86 2.81
C GLU A 21 25.31 -10.14 1.40
N ARG A 22 25.41 -9.15 0.48
CA ARG A 22 24.95 -9.23 -0.92
C ARG A 22 23.50 -9.71 -1.06
N LEU A 23 22.61 -9.19 -0.20
CA LEU A 23 21.21 -9.61 -0.17
C LEU A 23 20.45 -9.15 -1.42
N PRO A 24 19.68 -10.03 -2.06
CA PRO A 24 18.73 -9.62 -3.11
C PRO A 24 17.59 -8.80 -2.50
N LEU A 25 17.54 -7.50 -2.85
CA LEU A 25 16.52 -6.56 -2.35
C LEU A 25 15.28 -6.45 -3.25
N SER A 26 15.44 -6.69 -4.56
CA SER A 26 14.37 -6.55 -5.57
C SER A 26 14.43 -7.66 -6.62
N SER A 27 14.86 -8.86 -6.21
CA SER A 27 14.96 -10.04 -7.07
C SER A 27 14.52 -11.28 -6.30
N TRP A 28 14.27 -12.37 -7.03
CA TRP A 28 13.93 -13.64 -6.42
C TRP A 28 15.04 -14.19 -5.52
N ALA A 29 14.63 -14.80 -4.42
CA ALA A 29 15.53 -15.37 -3.42
C ALA A 29 15.02 -16.74 -2.98
N THR A 30 15.96 -17.62 -2.65
CA THR A 30 15.72 -18.95 -2.09
C THR A 30 16.02 -18.92 -0.60
N LEU A 31 15.08 -19.39 0.21
CA LEU A 31 15.22 -19.52 1.66
C LEU A 31 15.55 -20.97 2.02
N SER A 32 16.60 -21.18 2.82
CA SER A 32 16.92 -22.48 3.42
C SER A 32 16.98 -22.39 4.95
N ASN A 33 16.92 -23.54 5.64
CA ASN A 33 17.08 -23.63 7.10
C ASN A 33 16.29 -22.56 7.89
N TYR A 34 15.07 -22.26 7.45
CA TYR A 34 14.21 -21.26 8.07
C TYR A 34 13.28 -21.91 9.11
N SER A 35 12.81 -21.09 10.03
CA SER A 35 11.63 -21.39 10.84
C SER A 35 10.49 -20.49 10.39
N TYR A 36 9.24 -20.93 10.53
CA TYR A 36 8.09 -20.12 10.16
C TYR A 36 6.96 -20.22 11.16
N ILE A 37 6.15 -19.17 11.21
CA ILE A 37 4.89 -19.12 11.95
C ILE A 37 3.80 -18.74 10.96
N LEU A 38 2.69 -19.47 10.99
CA LEU A 38 1.48 -19.10 10.27
C LEU A 38 0.78 -17.96 11.02
N SER A 39 0.64 -16.82 10.36
CA SER A 39 -0.23 -15.71 10.78
C SER A 39 -1.59 -15.83 10.07
N GLU A 40 -2.56 -14.98 10.42
CA GLU A 40 -3.94 -15.09 9.91
C GLU A 40 -4.03 -15.25 8.38
N ASN A 41 -3.24 -14.48 7.63
CA ASN A 41 -3.25 -14.49 6.15
C ASN A 41 -1.85 -14.52 5.53
N SER A 42 -0.81 -14.81 6.31
CA SER A 42 0.58 -14.74 5.83
C SER A 42 1.51 -15.66 6.60
N TYR A 43 2.70 -15.91 6.04
CA TYR A 43 3.77 -16.65 6.69
C TYR A 43 4.84 -15.68 7.18
N LEU A 44 5.19 -15.78 8.46
CA LEU A 44 6.35 -15.08 9.00
C LEU A 44 7.54 -16.03 9.00
N PHE A 45 8.53 -15.76 8.15
CA PHE A 45 9.77 -16.52 8.08
C PHE A 45 10.86 -15.88 8.93
N ARG A 46 11.55 -16.70 9.72
CA ARG A 46 12.80 -16.33 10.40
C ARG A 46 13.93 -17.17 9.80
N VAL A 47 14.89 -16.49 9.18
CA VAL A 47 15.99 -17.06 8.42
C VAL A 47 17.31 -16.40 8.85
N SER A 48 18.38 -17.18 8.93
CA SER A 48 19.74 -16.64 9.09
C SER A 48 20.19 -16.01 7.78
N VAL A 49 20.97 -14.93 7.84
CA VAL A 49 21.38 -14.18 6.66
C VAL A 49 22.08 -15.04 5.60
N GLY A 50 22.96 -15.97 6.01
CA GLY A 50 23.64 -16.90 5.09
C GLY A 50 22.72 -17.93 4.42
N ASN A 51 21.47 -18.04 4.85
CA ASN A 51 20.45 -18.91 4.25
C ASN A 51 19.42 -18.14 3.39
N TYR A 52 19.62 -16.84 3.18
CA TYR A 52 18.85 -16.00 2.26
C TYR A 52 19.72 -15.69 1.04
N ASN A 53 19.49 -16.39 -0.07
CA ASN A 53 20.38 -16.32 -1.23
C ASN A 53 19.59 -15.96 -2.49
N SER A 54 20.23 -15.27 -3.43
CA SER A 54 19.65 -15.07 -4.76
C SER A 54 19.32 -16.41 -5.42
N ILE A 55 18.22 -16.47 -6.16
CA ILE A 55 17.91 -17.62 -6.99
C ILE A 55 19.03 -17.85 -8.02
N SER A 56 19.35 -19.11 -8.31
CA SER A 56 20.32 -19.44 -9.37
C SER A 56 19.68 -19.34 -10.76
N ASP A 57 20.50 -19.16 -11.81
CA ASP A 57 20.01 -19.12 -13.19
C ASP A 57 19.32 -20.43 -13.61
N ASP A 58 19.81 -21.58 -13.13
CA ASP A 58 19.22 -22.89 -13.39
C ASP A 58 17.82 -23.02 -12.75
N GLU A 59 17.67 -22.54 -11.52
CA GLU A 59 16.37 -22.52 -10.83
C GLU A 59 15.40 -21.53 -11.47
N TYR A 60 15.88 -20.34 -11.87
CA TYR A 60 15.08 -19.33 -12.54
C TYR A 60 14.48 -19.84 -13.86
N ASN A 61 15.27 -20.61 -14.62
CA ASN A 61 14.86 -21.20 -15.90
C ASN A 61 14.08 -22.51 -15.75
N ASN A 62 13.84 -22.99 -14.52
CA ASN A 62 13.11 -24.22 -14.28
C ASN A 62 11.67 -24.09 -14.81
N PRO A 63 11.25 -24.92 -15.79
CA PRO A 63 9.92 -24.84 -16.40
C PRO A 63 8.74 -24.98 -15.42
N LEU A 64 8.98 -25.58 -14.25
CA LEU A 64 7.96 -25.77 -13.22
C LEU A 64 7.60 -24.48 -12.48
N ILE A 65 8.52 -23.53 -12.36
CA ILE A 65 8.34 -22.30 -11.57
C ILE A 65 8.56 -21.01 -12.35
N SER A 66 9.25 -21.05 -13.48
CA SER A 66 9.63 -19.87 -14.27
C SER A 66 8.44 -18.98 -14.65
N SER A 67 7.28 -19.58 -14.97
CA SER A 67 6.05 -18.84 -15.25
C SER A 67 5.56 -18.01 -14.06
N THR A 68 5.67 -18.55 -12.85
CA THR A 68 5.28 -17.87 -11.60
C THR A 68 6.28 -16.79 -11.23
N LEU A 69 7.57 -17.01 -11.51
CA LEU A 69 8.63 -16.02 -11.28
C LEU A 69 8.55 -14.82 -12.23
N MET A 70 8.00 -15.00 -13.44
CA MET A 70 7.84 -13.91 -14.41
C MET A 70 6.67 -12.98 -14.12
N LYS A 71 5.59 -13.50 -13.52
CA LYS A 71 4.35 -12.76 -13.24
C LYS A 71 3.95 -13.02 -11.79
N ASP A 72 4.64 -12.32 -10.91
CA ASP A 72 4.37 -12.41 -9.48
C ASP A 72 3.00 -11.80 -9.15
N ARG A 73 2.49 -12.13 -7.97
CA ARG A 73 1.19 -11.64 -7.50
C ARG A 73 1.32 -10.34 -6.72
N THR A 74 2.12 -9.39 -7.20
CA THR A 74 2.13 -8.02 -6.66
C THR A 74 0.75 -7.40 -6.85
N LEU A 75 0.12 -7.04 -5.72
CA LEU A 75 -1.16 -6.35 -5.66
C LEU A 75 -0.92 -4.83 -5.64
N VAL A 76 -1.46 -4.14 -6.63
CA VAL A 76 -1.34 -2.69 -6.79
C VAL A 76 -2.68 -2.04 -6.46
N LEU A 77 -2.69 -1.11 -5.51
CA LEU A 77 -3.82 -0.25 -5.19
C LEU A 77 -3.60 1.12 -5.81
N THR A 78 -4.52 1.55 -6.67
CA THR A 78 -4.65 2.96 -7.07
C THR A 78 -5.81 3.58 -6.33
N TRP A 79 -5.66 4.83 -5.90
CA TRP A 79 -6.72 5.49 -5.12
C TRP A 79 -6.70 7.01 -5.33
N ASP A 80 -7.84 7.63 -5.03
CA ASP A 80 -8.03 9.08 -5.11
C ASP A 80 -9.17 9.49 -4.16
N ILE A 81 -9.18 10.75 -3.72
CA ILE A 81 -10.24 11.28 -2.85
C ILE A 81 -10.94 12.47 -3.49
N GLU A 82 -12.22 12.64 -3.16
CA GLU A 82 -12.94 13.87 -3.47
C GLU A 82 -13.25 14.64 -2.20
N THR A 83 -13.00 15.95 -2.26
CA THR A 83 -13.20 16.86 -1.15
C THR A 83 -14.16 17.97 -1.52
N TYR A 84 -14.99 18.34 -0.56
CA TYR A 84 -15.92 19.45 -0.63
C TYR A 84 -15.57 20.46 0.45
N SER A 85 -15.77 21.77 0.19
CA SER A 85 -15.56 22.81 1.19
C SER A 85 -16.57 23.94 1.05
N SER A 86 -17.08 24.44 2.17
CA SER A 86 -17.91 25.65 2.21
C SER A 86 -17.12 26.96 2.42
N LEU A 87 -15.78 26.91 2.37
CA LEU A 87 -14.89 28.08 2.54
C LEU A 87 -15.06 29.19 1.48
N GLY A 88 -15.87 28.99 0.45
CA GLY A 88 -16.11 29.94 -0.63
C GLY A 88 -15.23 29.74 -1.87
N LEU A 89 -15.61 30.41 -2.96
CA LEU A 89 -14.95 30.33 -4.27
C LEU A 89 -13.47 30.75 -4.19
N GLY A 90 -12.59 29.92 -4.76
CA GLY A 90 -11.15 30.17 -4.81
C GLY A 90 -10.34 29.64 -3.62
N ASN A 91 -11.02 29.16 -2.56
CA ASN A 91 -10.37 28.52 -1.43
C ASN A 91 -10.29 27.01 -1.61
N PHE A 92 -9.11 26.44 -1.38
CA PHE A 92 -8.91 24.99 -1.43
C PHE A 92 -9.42 24.32 -0.15
N PRO A 93 -10.01 23.12 -0.23
CA PRO A 93 -10.31 22.32 0.94
C PRO A 93 -9.05 22.05 1.76
N THR A 94 -9.15 22.16 3.09
CA THR A 94 -8.02 21.86 4.00
C THR A 94 -8.49 20.95 5.13
N ALA A 95 -7.66 19.99 5.53
CA ALA A 95 -8.06 19.04 6.56
C ALA A 95 -8.32 19.68 7.94
N GLN A 96 -7.70 20.83 8.20
CA GLN A 96 -7.87 21.57 9.46
C GLN A 96 -9.22 22.28 9.56
N SER A 97 -9.86 22.60 8.43
CA SER A 97 -11.17 23.28 8.43
C SER A 97 -12.30 22.31 8.73
N ASP A 98 -13.24 22.70 9.61
CA ASP A 98 -14.51 21.97 9.82
C ASP A 98 -15.47 22.08 8.64
N GLU A 99 -15.24 23.07 7.78
CA GLU A 99 -16.03 23.33 6.57
C GLU A 99 -15.59 22.47 5.39
N SER A 100 -14.42 21.82 5.49
CA SER A 100 -13.86 20.97 4.44
C SER A 100 -13.98 19.50 4.80
N ASN A 101 -14.55 18.72 3.88
CA ASN A 101 -14.85 17.32 4.07
C ASN A 101 -14.34 16.47 2.91
N VAL A 102 -13.80 15.28 3.21
CA VAL A 102 -13.74 14.17 2.25
C VAL A 102 -15.10 13.48 2.21
N PHE A 103 -15.66 13.35 1.02
CA PHE A 103 -17.01 12.79 0.82
C PHE A 103 -17.00 11.55 -0.10
N MET A 104 -15.91 11.33 -0.84
CA MET A 104 -15.71 10.15 -1.67
C MET A 104 -14.26 9.68 -1.62
N ILE A 105 -14.05 8.37 -1.61
CA ILE A 105 -12.74 7.73 -1.86
C ILE A 105 -12.94 6.61 -2.87
N CYS A 106 -12.22 6.68 -3.98
CA CYS A 106 -12.24 5.67 -5.01
C CYS A 106 -10.96 4.83 -4.94
N MET A 107 -11.09 3.52 -5.12
CA MET A 107 -10.00 2.56 -5.12
C MET A 107 -10.14 1.61 -6.30
N SER A 108 -9.04 1.37 -7.02
CA SER A 108 -8.94 0.29 -7.99
C SER A 108 -7.76 -0.61 -7.66
N VAL A 109 -8.01 -1.92 -7.65
CA VAL A 109 -7.06 -2.94 -7.22
C VAL A 109 -6.72 -3.81 -8.41
N HIS A 110 -5.42 -3.99 -8.69
CA HIS A 110 -4.92 -4.71 -9.86
C HIS A 110 -3.84 -5.71 -9.47
N TRP A 111 -3.73 -6.78 -10.23
CA TRP A 111 -2.45 -7.51 -10.29
C TRP A 111 -1.51 -6.72 -11.19
N LYS A 112 -0.26 -6.52 -10.78
CA LYS A 112 0.73 -5.69 -11.51
C LYS A 112 0.77 -5.96 -13.01
N ASP A 113 0.66 -7.23 -13.40
CA ASP A 113 0.77 -7.68 -14.80
C ASP A 113 -0.59 -7.97 -15.47
N ASN A 114 -1.70 -7.49 -14.91
CA ASN A 114 -3.04 -7.65 -15.47
C ASN A 114 -3.68 -6.27 -15.77
N PRO A 115 -4.08 -5.99 -17.01
CA PRO A 115 -4.71 -4.70 -17.36
C PRO A 115 -6.11 -4.52 -16.78
N ASN A 116 -6.77 -5.60 -16.36
CA ASN A 116 -8.12 -5.53 -15.81
C ASN A 116 -8.07 -5.46 -14.27
N PRO A 117 -8.86 -4.55 -13.66
CA PRO A 117 -8.94 -4.48 -12.21
C PRO A 117 -9.54 -5.75 -11.63
N LEU A 118 -8.95 -6.20 -10.53
CA LEU A 118 -9.49 -7.26 -9.67
C LEU A 118 -10.72 -6.77 -8.91
N LYS A 119 -10.66 -5.54 -8.38
CA LYS A 119 -11.75 -4.87 -7.67
C LYS A 119 -11.74 -3.36 -7.96
N GLN A 120 -12.92 -2.78 -8.01
CA GLN A 120 -13.14 -1.34 -8.07
C GLN A 120 -14.15 -0.99 -6.98
N ILE A 121 -13.76 -0.10 -6.06
CA ILE A 121 -14.53 0.23 -4.86
C ILE A 121 -14.68 1.74 -4.80
N CYS A 122 -15.91 2.21 -4.62
CA CYS A 122 -16.24 3.62 -4.42
C CYS A 122 -16.88 3.75 -3.04
N LEU A 123 -16.21 4.45 -2.12
CA LEU A 123 -16.73 4.78 -0.79
C LEU A 123 -17.31 6.18 -0.86
N VAL A 124 -18.55 6.36 -0.42
CA VAL A 124 -19.25 7.66 -0.43
C VAL A 124 -19.94 7.91 0.91
N ASP A 125 -20.00 9.15 1.37
CA ASP A 125 -20.72 9.50 2.59
C ASP A 125 -22.20 9.84 2.38
N VAL A 126 -22.62 10.12 1.14
CA VAL A 126 -24.00 10.42 0.73
C VAL A 126 -24.59 9.37 -0.20
N GLU A 127 -25.92 9.35 -0.31
CA GLU A 127 -26.63 8.48 -1.25
C GLU A 127 -26.17 8.76 -2.69
N THR A 128 -25.70 7.71 -3.37
CA THR A 128 -25.10 7.79 -4.70
C THR A 128 -25.66 6.65 -5.55
N ALA A 129 -26.01 6.95 -6.79
CA ALA A 129 -26.50 5.95 -7.73
C ALA A 129 -25.40 4.89 -8.00
N PRO A 130 -25.75 3.59 -8.04
CA PRO A 130 -24.77 2.55 -8.27
C PRO A 130 -24.25 2.56 -9.72
N ASP A 131 -22.95 2.35 -9.90
CA ASP A 131 -22.35 1.99 -11.19
C ASP A 131 -22.09 0.47 -11.21
N PRO A 132 -22.57 -0.29 -12.20
CA PRO A 132 -22.41 -1.74 -12.23
C PRO A 132 -20.95 -2.23 -12.30
N ARG A 133 -20.00 -1.35 -12.64
CA ARG A 133 -18.57 -1.66 -12.67
C ARG A 133 -17.90 -1.52 -11.31
N TRP A 134 -18.54 -0.82 -10.36
CA TRP A 134 -17.97 -0.46 -9.07
C TRP A 134 -18.78 -1.05 -7.93
N ILE A 135 -18.08 -1.53 -6.91
CA ILE A 135 -18.69 -1.79 -5.61
C ILE A 135 -18.85 -0.42 -4.93
N THR A 136 -20.07 0.11 -4.91
CA THR A 136 -20.37 1.38 -4.24
C THR A 136 -20.82 1.11 -2.80
N ILE A 137 -20.13 1.70 -1.82
CA ILE A 137 -20.40 1.54 -0.39
C ILE A 137 -20.79 2.90 0.19
N ILE A 138 -22.06 3.02 0.59
CA ILE A 138 -22.59 4.22 1.23
C ILE A 138 -22.30 4.16 2.74
N CYS A 139 -21.46 5.06 3.22
CA CYS A 139 -20.95 5.11 4.60
C CYS A 139 -21.80 6.00 5.52
N GLY A 140 -22.62 6.89 4.94
CA GLY A 140 -23.56 7.78 5.63
C GLY A 140 -22.93 8.99 6.34
N ASN A 141 -21.61 8.99 6.57
CA ASN A 141 -20.85 10.13 7.06
C ASN A 141 -19.34 9.93 6.83
N GLN A 142 -18.58 11.02 6.94
CA GLN A 142 -17.12 11.03 6.76
C GLN A 142 -16.35 10.12 7.73
N VAL A 143 -16.76 10.02 9.00
CA VAL A 143 -16.08 9.16 9.98
C VAL A 143 -16.13 7.71 9.55
N ASN A 144 -17.31 7.24 9.13
CA ASN A 144 -17.50 5.88 8.62
C ASN A 144 -16.77 5.67 7.30
N LEU A 145 -16.73 6.69 6.43
CA LEU A 145 -15.99 6.63 5.17
C LEU A 145 -14.48 6.43 5.40
N LEU A 146 -13.89 7.17 6.34
CA LEU A 146 -12.47 7.01 6.71
C LEU A 146 -12.19 5.63 7.33
N LYS A 147 -13.10 5.14 8.18
CA LYS A 147 -13.01 3.78 8.76
C LYS A 147 -13.13 2.70 7.70
N ALA A 148 -14.07 2.85 6.76
CA ALA A 148 -14.27 1.91 5.66
C ALA A 148 -13.02 1.86 4.77
N PHE A 149 -12.41 3.01 4.45
CA PHE A 149 -11.15 3.07 3.72
C PHE A 149 -10.03 2.32 4.45
N ALA A 150 -9.84 2.59 5.75
CA ALA A 150 -8.82 1.91 6.55
C ALA A 150 -9.03 0.38 6.61
N LEU A 151 -10.30 -0.07 6.72
CA LEU A 151 -10.65 -1.49 6.68
C LEU A 151 -10.39 -2.12 5.32
N CYS A 152 -10.78 -1.47 4.23
CA CYS A 152 -10.49 -1.92 2.87
C CYS A 152 -8.98 -2.04 2.66
N TRP A 153 -8.21 -1.01 3.02
CA TRP A 153 -6.76 -1.01 2.90
C TRP A 153 -6.12 -2.15 3.71
N LYS A 154 -6.53 -2.35 4.97
CA LYS A 154 -6.03 -3.43 5.83
C LYS A 154 -6.34 -4.81 5.27
N LEU A 155 -7.54 -5.03 4.73
CA LEU A 155 -7.96 -6.32 4.18
C LEU A 155 -7.32 -6.61 2.81
N LEU A 156 -7.09 -5.58 2.00
CA LEU A 156 -6.40 -5.70 0.73
C LEU A 156 -4.90 -5.91 0.90
N ALA A 157 -4.29 -5.25 1.89
CA ALA A 157 -2.86 -5.28 2.17
C ALA A 157 -1.99 -5.15 0.89
N PRO A 158 -2.14 -4.04 0.14
CA PRO A 158 -1.47 -3.89 -1.15
C PRO A 158 0.05 -3.82 -1.00
N ASP A 159 0.77 -4.44 -1.93
CA ASP A 159 2.23 -4.38 -2.00
C ASP A 159 2.72 -3.01 -2.47
N ILE A 160 1.96 -2.40 -3.39
CA ILE A 160 2.25 -1.09 -3.97
C ILE A 160 0.98 -0.24 -3.93
N GLN A 161 1.13 1.00 -3.48
CA GLN A 161 0.09 2.01 -3.56
C GLN A 161 0.54 3.16 -4.43
N ILE A 162 -0.34 3.59 -5.33
CA ILE A 162 -0.10 4.71 -6.24
C ILE A 162 -1.29 5.65 -6.28
N GLY A 163 -1.03 6.95 -6.41
CA GLY A 163 -2.02 7.98 -6.61
C GLY A 163 -1.39 9.19 -7.28
N PHE A 164 -2.21 10.09 -7.80
CA PHE A 164 -1.72 11.35 -8.35
C PHE A 164 -1.78 12.41 -7.26
N ASN A 165 -0.62 12.98 -6.89
CA ASN A 165 -0.53 13.97 -5.80
C ASN A 165 -0.92 13.44 -4.40
N ASP A 166 -0.94 12.13 -4.23
CA ASP A 166 -1.40 11.46 -3.01
C ASP A 166 -0.55 11.74 -1.78
N SER A 167 0.77 11.75 -1.93
CA SER A 167 1.70 12.05 -0.84
C SER A 167 1.61 13.48 -0.33
N GLN A 168 1.21 14.44 -1.18
CA GLN A 168 1.17 15.87 -0.81
C GLN A 168 -0.23 16.34 -0.42
N TYR A 169 -1.27 15.77 -1.04
CA TYR A 169 -2.66 16.15 -0.80
C TYR A 169 -3.43 15.01 -0.12
N ASP A 170 -3.71 13.90 -0.80
CA ASP A 170 -4.70 12.93 -0.35
C ASP A 170 -4.39 12.33 1.01
N TRP A 171 -3.19 11.77 1.18
CA TRP A 171 -2.74 11.18 2.44
C TRP A 171 -2.72 12.21 3.56
N ARG A 172 -2.18 13.39 3.27
CA ARG A 172 -2.10 14.47 4.25
C ARG A 172 -3.50 14.88 4.68
N PHE A 173 -4.43 14.99 3.74
CA PHE A 173 -5.80 15.38 4.02
C PHE A 173 -6.50 14.35 4.91
N ILE A 174 -6.49 13.08 4.53
CA ILE A 174 -7.21 12.04 5.28
C ILE A 174 -6.59 11.76 6.64
N VAL A 175 -5.27 11.81 6.78
CA VAL A 175 -4.58 11.59 8.07
C VAL A 175 -4.84 12.74 9.03
N GLU A 176 -4.69 13.99 8.58
CA GLU A 176 -5.00 15.15 9.42
C GLU A 176 -6.49 15.18 9.81
N LYS A 177 -7.39 14.83 8.88
CA LYS A 177 -8.83 14.76 9.16
C LYS A 177 -9.16 13.64 10.15
N ALA A 178 -8.60 12.45 9.98
CA ALA A 178 -8.79 11.32 10.89
C ALA A 178 -8.30 11.64 12.30
N LYS A 179 -7.17 12.35 12.44
CA LYS A 179 -6.69 12.85 13.74
C LYS A 179 -7.68 13.82 14.38
N LYS A 180 -8.15 14.82 13.63
CA LYS A 180 -9.11 15.81 14.12
C LYS A 180 -10.42 15.16 14.60
N LEU A 181 -10.87 14.11 13.91
CA LEU A 181 -12.09 13.38 14.24
C LEU A 181 -11.91 12.29 15.31
N GLY A 182 -10.70 12.09 15.84
CA GLY A 182 -10.41 11.05 16.84
C GLY A 182 -10.57 9.62 16.30
N VAL A 183 -10.32 9.41 15.00
CA VAL A 183 -10.39 8.10 14.33
C VAL A 183 -9.01 7.44 14.21
N LEU A 184 -7.94 8.24 14.22
CA LEU A 184 -6.57 7.76 14.21
C LEU A 184 -6.09 7.58 15.66
N GLU A 185 -5.77 6.34 16.04
CA GLU A 185 -5.18 5.99 17.36
C GLU A 185 -3.77 6.56 17.56
#